data_AF-X1B0Y9-F1
#
_entry.id   AF-X1B0Y9-F1
#
_cell.length_a   1.000
_cell.length_b   1.000
_cell.length_c   1.000
_cell.angle_alpha   90.00
_cell.angle_beta   90.00
_cell.angle_gamma   90.00
#
_symmetry.space_group_name_H-M   'P 1'
#
loop_
_entity.id
_entity.type
_entity.pdbx_description
1 polymer ?
#
loop_
_entity_poly.entity_id
_entity_poly.type
_entity_poly.pdbx_seq_one_letter_code
_entity_poly.pdbx_strand_id
1 'polypeptide(L)' 'MFDIIGVIKILPTEDPVVINLKDMNGRNVSLSDFKGKIVFLNFWTTWCPTCRIEMPSMEN' A
#
# COMPACT_ATOMS: atom_id res chain seq x y z
N MET A 1 -10.72 -20.85 -5.51
CA MET A 1 -9.75 -21.06 -4.41
C MET A 1 -9.56 -19.80 -3.57
N PHE A 2 -9.46 -18.61 -4.17
CA PHE A 2 -9.35 -17.34 -3.45
C PHE A 2 -10.69 -16.78 -2.91
N ASP A 3 -11.82 -17.11 -3.53
CA ASP A 3 -13.14 -16.55 -3.18
C ASP A 3 -13.74 -17.09 -1.87
N ILE A 4 -13.23 -18.22 -1.36
CA ILE A 4 -13.78 -18.91 -0.17
C ILE A 4 -13.20 -18.33 1.13
N ILE A 5 -12.13 -17.52 1.03
CA ILE A 5 -11.39 -16.95 2.17
C ILE A 5 -11.76 -15.48 2.44
N GLY A 6 -12.82 -14.96 1.81
CA GLY A 6 -13.23 -13.56 1.93
C GLY A 6 -12.33 -12.56 1.19
N VAL A 7 -11.41 -13.04 0.35
CA VAL A 7 -10.57 -12.18 -0.50
C VAL A 7 -11.38 -11.76 -1.72
N ILE A 8 -12.03 -10.61 -1.63
CA ILE A 8 -12.70 -9.99 -2.78
C ILE A 8 -11.62 -9.45 -3.71
N LYS A 9 -11.48 -10.07 -4.88
CA LYS A 9 -10.62 -9.54 -5.93
C LYS A 9 -11.30 -8.31 -6.53
N ILE A 10 -10.85 -7.12 -6.11
CA ILE A 10 -11.29 -5.86 -6.72
C ILE A 10 -10.80 -5.90 -8.17
N LEU A 11 -11.73 -6.04 -9.11
CA LEU A 11 -11.45 -5.85 -10.52
C LEU A 11 -11.43 -4.33 -10.74
N PRO A 12 -10.30 -3.73 -11.15
CA PRO A 12 -10.26 -2.30 -11.39
C PRO A 12 -11.25 -1.97 -12.50
N THR A 13 -12.17 -1.04 -12.22
CA THR A 13 -13.12 -0.53 -13.22
C THR A 13 -12.45 0.48 -14.15
N GLU A 14 -11.24 0.96 -13.80
CA GLU A 14 -10.46 1.98 -14.52
C GLU A 14 -8.94 1.73 -14.41
N ASP A 15 -8.15 2.44 -15.22
CA ASP A 15 -6.70 2.32 -15.25
C ASP A 15 -6.08 2.56 -13.86
N PRO A 16 -5.02 1.79 -13.49
CA PRO A 16 -4.42 1.89 -12.17
C PRO A 16 -3.80 3.27 -11.95
N VAL A 17 -4.06 3.84 -10.77
CA VAL A 17 -3.46 5.12 -10.35
C VAL A 17 -1.94 5.00 -10.39
N VAL A 18 -1.31 5.83 -11.21
CA VAL A 18 0.14 5.91 -11.32
C VAL A 18 0.66 6.76 -10.16
N ILE A 19 1.27 6.10 -9.17
CA ILE A 19 1.87 6.76 -8.00
C ILE A 19 3.38 6.72 -8.11
N ASN A 20 3.99 7.90 -8.25
CA ASN A 20 5.43 8.11 -8.21
C ASN A 20 5.77 9.02 -7.03
N LEU A 21 6.58 8.52 -6.11
CA LEU A 21 6.98 9.23 -4.89
C LEU A 21 8.50 9.25 -4.77
N LYS A 22 9.00 10.14 -3.92
CA LYS A 22 10.39 10.08 -3.47
C LYS A 22 10.45 9.38 -2.13
N ASP A 23 11.39 8.44 -2.00
CA ASP A 23 11.70 7.84 -0.70
C ASP A 23 12.52 8.80 0.19
N MET A 24 12.82 8.36 1.41
CA MET A 24 13.60 9.14 2.39
C MET A 24 15.04 9.43 1.95
N ASN A 25 15.55 8.73 0.93
CA ASN A 25 16.87 8.96 0.33
C ASN A 25 16.79 9.80 -0.95
N GLY A 26 15.60 10.30 -1.31
CA GLY A 26 15.36 11.10 -2.51
C GLY A 26 15.29 10.30 -3.81
N ARG A 27 15.30 8.96 -3.74
CA ARG A 27 15.14 8.11 -4.92
C ARG A 27 13.69 8.11 -5.38
N ASN A 28 13.48 8.12 -6.70
CA ASN A 28 12.16 7.92 -7.26
C ASN A 28 11.73 6.45 -7.07
N VAL A 29 10.51 6.26 -6.58
CA VAL A 29 9.86 4.96 -6.39
C VAL A 29 8.46 5.01 -7.00
N SER A 30 8.15 4.03 -7.84
CA SER A 30 6.84 3.86 -8.43
C SER A 30 6.13 2.63 -7.86
N LEU A 31 4.80 2.66 -7.75
CA LEU A 31 4.04 1.45 -7.43
C LEU A 31 4.23 0.34 -8.47
N SER A 32 4.54 0.68 -9.73
CA SER A 32 4.85 -0.31 -10.76
C SER A 32 6.06 -1.17 -10.44
N ASP A 33 6.99 -0.65 -9.62
CA ASP A 33 8.23 -1.35 -9.24
C ASP A 33 7.95 -2.57 -8.35
N PHE A 34 6.76 -2.63 -7.74
CA PHE A 34 6.32 -3.73 -6.87
C PHE A 34 5.40 -4.73 -7.58
N LYS A 35 5.24 -4.65 -8.90
CA LYS A 35 4.39 -5.57 -9.67
C LYS A 35 4.77 -7.03 -9.41
N GLY A 36 3.76 -7.86 -9.13
CA GLY A 36 3.94 -9.28 -8.80
C GLY A 36 4.25 -9.56 -7.32
N LYS A 37 4.33 -8.54 -6.47
CA LYS A 37 4.44 -8.68 -5.02
C LYS A 37 3.10 -8.39 -4.35
N ILE A 38 2.86 -9.03 -3.20
CA ILE A 38 1.81 -8.60 -2.28
C ILE A 38 2.33 -7.32 -1.60
N VAL A 39 1.60 -6.22 -1.76
CA VAL A 39 1.98 -4.91 -1.22
C VAL A 39 0.90 -4.47 -0.25
N PHE A 40 1.31 -4.15 0.97
CA PHE A 40 0.49 -3.40 1.91
C PHE A 40 0.81 -1.91 1.78
N LEU A 41 -0.14 -1.14 1.24
CA LEU A 41 0.00 0.30 1.04
C LEU A 41 -0.86 1.04 2.07
N ASN A 42 -0.23 1.90 2.87
CA ASN A 42 -0.89 2.68 3.91
C ASN A 42 -0.53 4.17 3.74
N PHE A 43 -1.54 5.05 3.70
CA PHE A 43 -1.37 6.50 3.66
C PHE A 43 -1.61 7.07 5.06
N TRP A 44 -0.59 7.69 5.65
CA TRP A 44 -0.65 8.22 7.01
C TRP A 44 0.11 9.54 7.14
N THR A 45 -0.06 10.21 8.28
CA THR A 45 0.62 11.48 8.60
C THR A 45 1.15 11.45 10.03
N THR A 46 2.20 12.24 10.30
CA THR A 46 2.87 12.29 11.63
C THR A 46 1.96 12.74 12.77
N TRP A 47 0.91 13.49 12.44
CA TRP A 47 -0.08 14.02 13.37
C TRP A 47 -1.38 13.18 13.42
N CYS A 48 -1.43 12.05 12.72
CA CYS A 48 -2.56 11.12 12.79
C CYS A 48 -2.47 10.26 14.07
N PRO A 49 -3.36 10.45 15.06
CA PRO A 49 -3.24 9.75 16.34
C PRO A 49 -3.55 8.26 16.23
N THR A 50 -4.56 7.89 15.44
CA THR A 50 -4.94 6.50 15.19
C THR A 50 -3.86 5.76 14.42
N CYS A 51 -3.30 6.38 13.38
CA CYS A 51 -2.21 5.78 12.59
C CYS A 51 -1.02 5.42 13.48
N ARG A 52 -0.63 6.31 14.42
CA ARG A 52 0.46 6.04 15.36
C ARG A 52 0.21 4.86 16.29
N ILE A 53 -1.05 4.58 16.63
CA ILE A 53 -1.44 3.43 17.46
C ILE A 53 -1.36 2.14 16.63
N GLU A 54 -1.62 2.20 15.33
CA GLU A 54 -1.60 1.05 14.42
C GLU A 54 -0.18 0.65 13.99
N MET A 55 0.75 1.61 13.84
CA MET A 55 2.12 1.37 13.34
C MET A 55 2.91 0.25 14.02
N PRO A 56 2.90 0.08 15.36
CA PRO A 56 3.63 -1.01 16.03
C PRO A 56 3.22 -2.41 15.57
N SER A 57 2.00 -2.57 15.05
CA SER A 57 1.54 -3.86 14.51
C SER A 57 2.05 -4.17 13.10
N MET A 58 2.62 -3.17 12.40
CA MET A 58 3.06 -3.27 11.00
C MET A 58 4.57 -3.57 10.85
N GLU A 59 5.36 -3.35 11.90
CA GLU A 59 6.82 -3.50 11.87
C GLU A 59 7.33 -4.90 12.29
N ASN A 60 6.41 -5.84 12.57
CA ASN A 60 6.72 -7.19 13.10
C ASN A 60 6.40 -8.32 12.11
#